data_AF-A0A958ARE7-F1
#
_entry.id   AF-A0A958ARE7-F1
#
_cell.length_a   1.000
_cell.length_b   1.000
_cell.length_c   1.000
_cell.angle_alpha   90.00
_cell.angle_beta   90.00
_cell.angle_gamma   90.00
#
_symmetry.space_group_name_H-M   'P 1'
#
loop_
_entity.id
_entity.type
_entity.pdbx_description
1 polymer ?
#
loop_
_entity_poly.entity_id
_entity_poly.type
_entity_poly.pdbx_seq_one_letter_code
_entity_poly.pdbx_strand_id
1 'polypeptide(L)'
;FPPGSQLLQDTGFQGYRPENVVIYQPKKKPRGGELTLGDRFLNSVIASARIIVENIICGIKRCRILKDTFRNHMSGFDDKVIEIACGLHNFRVRYRHSVVSFNLFHFVS
;
A
#
# COMPACT_ATOMS: atom_id res chain seq x y z
N PHE A 1 11.30 12.20 -9.62
CA PHE A 1 9.90 12.44 -9.20
C PHE A 1 9.54 13.87 -9.52
N PRO A 2 8.27 14.19 -9.83
CA PRO A 2 7.82 15.57 -9.93
C PRO A 2 8.17 16.36 -8.65
N PRO A 3 8.55 17.63 -8.75
CA PRO A 3 8.86 18.44 -7.57
C PRO A 3 7.71 18.46 -6.55
N GLY A 4 8.05 18.26 -5.28
CA GLY A 4 7.08 18.23 -4.18
C GLY A 4 6.39 16.88 -3.97
N SER A 5 6.80 15.83 -4.69
CA SER A 5 6.28 14.47 -4.46
C SER A 5 6.57 14.01 -3.04
N GLN A 6 5.60 13.33 -2.43
CA GLN A 6 5.70 12.76 -1.09
C GLN A 6 5.91 11.26 -1.17
N LEU A 7 6.95 10.75 -0.51
CA LEU A 7 7.32 9.34 -0.55
C LEU A 7 7.31 8.74 0.86
N LEU A 8 6.54 7.66 1.04
CA LEU A 8 6.65 6.78 2.21
C LEU A 8 7.76 5.77 1.94
N GLN A 9 8.90 5.96 2.60
CA GLN A 9 10.10 5.19 2.34
C GLN A 9 10.26 4.05 3.36
N ASP A 10 10.54 2.85 2.85
CA ASP A 10 10.91 1.72 3.71
C ASP A 10 12.36 1.83 4.20
N THR A 11 12.63 1.20 5.34
CA THR A 11 13.95 1.24 5.99
C THR A 11 15.06 0.60 5.17
N GLY A 12 14.74 -0.26 4.18
CA GLY A 12 15.69 -0.80 3.22
C GLY A 12 16.22 0.22 2.21
N PHE A 13 15.57 1.39 2.08
CA PHE A 13 15.93 2.42 1.10
C PHE A 13 16.57 3.67 1.74
N GLN A 14 17.11 3.57 2.96
CA GLN A 14 17.70 4.71 3.69
C GLN A 14 18.78 5.48 2.91
N GLY A 15 19.51 4.81 2.02
CA GLY A 15 20.53 5.44 1.16
C GLY A 15 19.97 6.12 -0.09
N TYR A 16 18.69 5.91 -0.41
CA TYR A 16 18.06 6.47 -1.60
C TYR A 16 17.38 7.80 -1.27
N ARG A 17 17.95 8.91 -1.73
CA ARG A 17 17.43 10.26 -1.51
C ARG A 17 17.30 10.98 -2.86
N PRO A 18 16.17 10.83 -3.56
CA PRO A 18 15.94 11.60 -4.77
C PRO A 18 15.84 13.09 -4.43
N GLU A 19 16.28 13.92 -5.37
CA GLU A 19 16.09 15.36 -5.26
C GLU A 19 14.61 15.74 -5.46
N ASN A 20 14.21 16.88 -4.90
CA ASN A 20 12.88 17.47 -5.06
C ASN A 20 11.71 16.63 -4.50
N VAL A 21 11.95 15.76 -3.52
CA VAL A 21 10.89 14.99 -2.84
C VAL A 21 10.90 15.19 -1.32
N VAL A 22 9.73 15.00 -0.72
CA VAL A 22 9.57 14.90 0.74
C VAL A 22 9.51 13.43 1.12
N ILE A 23 10.41 12.99 1.99
CA ILE A 23 10.49 11.58 2.42
C ILE A 23 9.94 11.44 3.84
N TYR A 24 8.94 10.58 3.98
CA TYR A 24 8.41 10.10 5.25
C TYR A 24 8.96 8.70 5.52
N GLN A 25 9.92 8.61 6.42
CA GLN A 25 10.53 7.35 6.83
C GLN A 25 10.35 7.13 8.33
N PRO A 26 9.90 5.93 8.77
CA PRO A 26 9.87 5.61 10.18
C PRO A 26 11.25 5.71 10.82
N LYS A 27 11.31 6.37 11.98
CA LYS A 27 12.56 6.47 12.74
C LYS A 27 12.85 5.15 13.43
N LYS A 28 14.03 4.56 13.14
CA LYS A 28 14.52 3.39 13.88
C LYS A 28 14.84 3.77 15.32
N LYS A 29 14.58 2.84 16.24
CA LYS A 29 15.01 2.97 17.63
C LYS A 29 16.55 3.08 17.68
N PRO A 30 17.13 4.08 18.37
CA PRO A 30 18.58 4.20 18.50
C PRO A 30 19.12 3.05 19.36
N ARG A 31 20.39 2.66 19.12
CA ARG A 31 21.03 1.60 19.89
C ARG A 31 21.15 2.04 21.36
N GLY A 32 20.54 1.28 22.28
CA GLY A 32 20.58 1.56 23.72
C GLY A 32 19.70 2.74 24.18
N GLY A 33 18.86 3.31 23.30
CA GLY A 33 17.98 4.42 23.65
C GLY A 33 16.52 4.15 23.25
N GLU A 34 15.62 5.04 23.65
CA GLU A 34 14.19 4.96 23.32
C GLU A 34 13.79 5.96 22.24
N LEU A 35 12.68 5.65 21.55
CA LEU A 35 12.02 6.65 20.71
C LEU A 35 11.39 7.74 21.60
N THR A 36 11.37 8.97 21.12
CA THR A 36 10.59 10.03 21.78
C THR A 36 9.09 9.78 21.59
N LEU A 37 8.24 10.45 22.38
CA LEU A 37 6.80 10.38 22.18
C LEU A 37 6.38 10.85 20.78
N GLY A 38 7.00 11.93 20.29
CA GLY A 38 6.76 12.44 18.94
C GLY A 38 7.18 11.44 17.85
N ASP A 39 8.33 10.80 17.99
CA ASP A 39 8.79 9.77 17.05
C ASP A 39 7.85 8.56 17.02
N ARG A 40 7.35 8.13 18.19
CA ARG A 40 6.37 7.03 18.28
C ARG A 40 5.06 7.40 17.59
N PHE A 41 4.57 8.62 17.80
CA PHE A 41 3.37 9.11 17.14
C PHE A 41 3.52 9.14 15.61
N LEU A 42 4.61 9.73 15.10
CA LEU A 42 4.88 9.78 13.67
C LEU A 42 5.03 8.37 13.07
N ASN A 43 5.75 7.48 13.74
CA ASN A 43 5.87 6.08 13.32
C ASN A 43 4.51 5.38 13.28
N SER A 44 3.62 5.65 14.24
CA SER A 44 2.26 5.11 14.26
C SER A 44 1.45 5.58 13.06
N VAL A 45 1.49 6.87 12.73
CA VAL A 45 0.80 7.43 11.55
C VAL A 45 1.31 6.79 10.27
N ILE A 46 2.63 6.66 10.12
CA ILE A 46 3.23 5.99 8.96
C ILE A 46 2.81 4.51 8.89
N ALA A 47 2.81 3.80 10.03
CA ALA A 47 2.39 2.41 10.10
C ALA A 47 0.90 2.23 9.72
N SER A 48 0.02 3.12 10.18
CA SER A 48 -1.39 3.13 9.81
C SER A 48 -1.60 3.35 8.30
N ALA A 49 -0.79 4.19 7.65
CA ALA A 49 -0.84 4.33 6.20
C ALA A 49 -0.34 3.06 5.47
N ARG A 50 0.76 2.47 5.96
CA ARG A 50 1.35 1.25 5.38
C ARG A 50 0.40 0.06 5.42
N ILE A 51 -0.35 -0.12 6.51
CA ILE A 51 -1.22 -1.30 6.67
C ILE A 51 -2.28 -1.38 5.58
N ILE A 52 -2.78 -0.25 5.07
CA ILE A 52 -3.76 -0.19 3.98
C ILE A 52 -3.11 -0.72 2.69
N VAL A 53 -1.91 -0.24 2.37
CA VAL A 53 -1.16 -0.66 1.18
C VAL A 53 -0.79 -2.14 1.27
N GLU A 54 -0.30 -2.60 2.42
CA GLU A 54 0.06 -4.01 2.66
C GLU A 54 -1.16 -4.94 2.52
N ASN A 55 -2.34 -4.51 2.98
CA ASN A 55 -3.59 -5.24 2.80
C ASN A 55 -3.99 -5.36 1.33
N ILE A 56 -3.84 -4.29 0.53
CA ILE A 56 -4.09 -4.31 -0.92
C ILE A 56 -3.10 -5.24 -1.62
N ILE A 57 -1.80 -5.14 -1.31
CA ILE A 57 -0.75 -6.00 -1.87
C ILE A 57 -1.01 -7.48 -1.55
N CYS A 58 -1.38 -7.78 -0.29
CA CYS A 58 -1.79 -9.13 0.10
C CYS A 58 -3.04 -9.58 -0.67
N GLY A 59 -3.98 -8.65 -0.90
CA GLY A 59 -5.20 -8.85 -1.66
C GLY A 59 -4.99 -9.22 -3.13
N ILE A 60 -4.05 -8.56 -3.83
CA ILE A 60 -3.71 -8.84 -5.23
C ILE A 60 -2.87 -10.13 -5.35
N LYS A 61 -1.99 -10.42 -4.38
CA LYS A 61 -1.17 -11.65 -4.35
C LYS A 61 -1.96 -12.94 -4.20
N ARG A 62 -3.28 -12.86 -4.04
CA ARG A 62 -4.17 -14.03 -4.23
C ARG A 62 -4.10 -14.58 -5.65
N CYS A 63 -3.85 -13.73 -6.64
CA CYS A 63 -3.44 -14.15 -7.96
C CYS A 63 -2.02 -14.72 -7.86
N ARG A 64 -1.90 -16.06 -7.80
CA ARG A 64 -0.63 -16.75 -7.54
C ARG A 64 0.49 -16.39 -8.50
N ILE A 65 0.16 -15.99 -9.72
CA ILE A 65 1.12 -15.47 -10.71
C ILE A 65 1.93 -14.26 -10.22
N LEU A 66 1.41 -13.48 -9.27
CA LEU A 66 2.11 -12.36 -8.61
C LEU A 66 2.96 -12.78 -7.40
N LYS A 67 2.75 -13.98 -6.89
CA LYS A 67 3.41 -14.49 -5.67
C LYS A 67 4.50 -15.50 -6.01
N ASP A 68 4.19 -16.42 -6.92
CA ASP A 68 5.05 -17.53 -7.27
C ASP A 68 6.07 -17.11 -8.33
N THR A 69 7.15 -17.86 -8.47
CA THR A 69 8.19 -17.57 -9.47
C THR A 69 7.60 -17.59 -10.88
N PHE A 70 7.58 -16.43 -11.52
CA PHE A 70 7.11 -16.26 -12.88
C PHE A 70 8.29 -16.33 -13.87
N ARG A 71 8.26 -17.28 -14.82
CA ARG A 71 9.38 -17.59 -15.74
C ARG A 71 9.16 -17.12 -17.19
N ASN A 72 8.25 -16.19 -17.42
CA ASN A 72 8.04 -15.66 -18.77
C ASN A 72 9.10 -14.60 -19.10
N HIS A 73 9.55 -14.59 -20.36
CA HIS A 73 10.55 -13.64 -20.88
C HIS A 73 9.94 -12.54 -21.76
N MET A 74 8.62 -12.55 -21.95
CA MET A 74 7.92 -11.54 -22.73
C MET A 74 7.97 -10.18 -22.03
N SER A 75 8.49 -9.16 -22.73
CA SER A 75 8.53 -7.78 -22.24
C SER A 75 7.13 -7.22 -21.98
N GLY A 76 6.96 -6.51 -20.86
CA GLY A 76 5.71 -5.86 -20.46
C GLY A 76 4.60 -6.81 -20.02
N PHE A 77 4.90 -8.11 -19.86
CA PHE A 77 3.91 -9.07 -19.37
C PHE A 77 3.67 -8.90 -17.86
N ASP A 78 4.69 -8.55 -17.10
CA ASP A 78 4.63 -8.22 -15.68
C ASP A 78 3.67 -7.07 -15.39
N ASP A 79 3.76 -5.97 -16.14
CA ASP A 79 2.85 -4.83 -16.02
C ASP A 79 1.39 -5.26 -16.26
N LYS A 80 1.15 -6.04 -17.32
CA LYS A 80 -0.19 -6.58 -17.64
C LYS A 80 -0.72 -7.49 -16.54
N VAL A 81 0.13 -8.34 -15.98
CA VAL A 81 -0.27 -9.25 -14.90
C VAL A 81 -0.67 -8.47 -13.65
N ILE A 82 0.11 -7.44 -13.29
CA ILE A 82 -0.21 -6.56 -12.16
C ILE A 82 -1.53 -5.84 -12.42
N GLU A 83 -1.72 -5.25 -13.60
CA GLU A 83 -2.95 -4.55 -13.98
C GLU A 83 -4.19 -5.46 -13.87
N ILE A 84 -4.12 -6.66 -14.45
CA ILE A 84 -5.21 -7.63 -14.40
C ILE A 84 -5.49 -8.08 -12.96
N ALA A 85 -4.45 -8.37 -12.18
CA ALA A 85 -4.62 -8.80 -10.78
C ALA A 85 -5.21 -7.69 -9.89
N CYS A 86 -4.80 -6.43 -10.11
CA CYS A 86 -5.41 -5.27 -9.48
C CYS A 86 -6.90 -5.15 -9.86
N GLY A 87 -7.23 -5.30 -11.15
CA GLY A 87 -8.61 -5.32 -11.63
C GLY A 87 -9.46 -6.39 -10.96
N LEU A 88 -8.95 -7.64 -10.90
CA LEU A 88 -9.62 -8.76 -10.23
C LEU A 88 -9.76 -8.55 -8.72
N HIS A 89 -8.77 -7.95 -8.06
CA HIS A 89 -8.87 -7.58 -6.65
C HIS A 89 -9.96 -6.54 -6.42
N ASN A 90 -9.98 -5.48 -7.22
CA ASN A 90 -10.97 -4.41 -7.12
C ASN A 90 -12.39 -4.93 -7.38
N PHE A 91 -12.57 -5.76 -8.41
CA PHE A 91 -13.83 -6.45 -8.69
C PHE A 91 -14.26 -7.28 -7.48
N ARG A 92 -13.36 -8.13 -6.96
CA ARG A 92 -13.66 -8.93 -5.77
C ARG A 92 -14.06 -8.06 -4.59
N VAL A 93 -13.31 -7.02 -4.24
CA VAL A 93 -13.62 -6.14 -3.10
C VAL A 93 -14.99 -5.47 -3.27
N ARG A 94 -15.30 -4.98 -4.48
CA ARG A 94 -16.58 -4.32 -4.78
C ARG A 94 -17.78 -5.24 -4.62
N TYR A 95 -17.65 -6.53 -4.95
CA TYR A 95 -18.77 -7.48 -4.97
C TYR A 95 -18.70 -8.55 -3.86
N ARG A 96 -17.73 -8.48 -2.92
CA ARG A 96 -17.57 -9.47 -1.83
C ARG A 96 -18.67 -9.39 -0.77
N HIS A 97 -19.32 -8.24 -0.62
CA HIS A 97 -20.42 -8.03 0.32
C HIS A 97 -21.66 -7.56 -0.44
N SER A 98 -22.55 -8.51 -0.76
CA SER A 98 -23.92 -8.24 -1.17
C SER A 98 -24.77 -7.89 0.07
N VAL A 99 -24.46 -6.78 0.74
CA VAL A 99 -25.42 -6.21 1.70
C VAL A 99 -26.08 -5.06 0.97
N VAL A 100 -27.32 -5.30 0.55
CA VAL A 100 -28.23 -4.25 0.09
C VAL A 100 -28.19 -3.16 1.15
N SER A 101 -27.65 -1.99 0.82
CA SER A 101 -27.73 -0.82 1.68
C SER A 101 -29.21 -0.42 1.68
N PHE A 102 -29.99 -0.99 2.59
CA PHE A 102 -31.38 -0.61 2.75
C PHE A 102 -31.37 0.81 3.33
N ASN A 103 -31.55 1.79 2.44
CA ASN A 103 -31.57 3.18 2.84
C ASN A 103 -32.94 3.46 3.48
N LEU A 104 -32.97 3.56 4.81
CA LEU A 104 -34.20 3.79 5.58
C LEU A 104 -34.91 5.09 5.18
N PHE A 105 -34.19 6.04 4.57
CA PHE A 105 -34.74 7.30 4.08
C PHE A 105 -35.60 7.16 2.82
N HIS A 106 -35.61 5.99 2.17
CA HIS A 106 -36.45 5.74 1.00
C HIS A 106 -37.95 5.53 1.34
N PHE A 107 -38.31 5.43 2.62
CA PHE A 107 -39.68 5.22 3.12
C PHE A 107 -40.31 6.44 3.78
N VAL A 108 -39.63 7.59 3.78
CA VAL A 108 -40.12 8.85 4.40
C VAL A 108 -40.39 9.92 3.33
N SER A 109 -40.84 9.51 2.14
CA SER A 109 -41.33 10.40 1.07
C SER A 109 -42.82 10.26 0.91
#